data_AF-A0A961ER89-F1
#
_entry.id   AF-A0A961ER89-F1
#
_cell.length_a   1.000
_cell.length_b   1.000
_cell.length_c   1.000
_cell.angle_alpha   90.00
_cell.angle_beta   90.00
_cell.angle_gamma   90.00
#
_symmetry.space_group_name_H-M   'P 1'
#
loop_
_entity.id
_entity.type
_entity.pdbx_description
1 polymer ?
#
loop_
_entity_poly.entity_id
_entity_poly.type
_entity_poly.pdbx_seq_one_letter_code
_entity_poly.pdbx_strand_id
1 'polypeptide(L)'
;MVIARPIEGKHRTIKNRINIALFALFLVLPFIRLNGHPFVLLDIPNRQFHVFGLTIWPQELYFLHIILLTMGFMLLFFTALFGRIWCGYACPQTIFTEAYNWVGKLVGGSSYGKPTMKKRHWARVIPAWVALSFFFSFIFTAYFVPYESMASDLFQGKIFAFADSYRPAAWFIFLMASTGVAFFNMIYFRENLCKYACPYGRFQAALIDQHSPIVMYDKGRGEPRREKGQKVGAHGGDCIDCHLCVQVCPTGIDIRDGLQIGCLSCGLCVDACTSVLTKFDKPTLIEYNT
;
A
#
# COMPACT_ATOMS: atom_id res chain seq x y z
N MET A 1 16.67 -5.78 1.07
CA MET A 1 15.44 -4.99 1.31
C MET A 1 15.69 -3.58 0.81
N VAL A 2 14.99 -3.15 -0.23
CA VAL A 2 15.06 -1.75 -0.70
C VAL A 2 14.10 -0.96 0.18
N ILE A 3 14.60 0.01 0.94
CA ILE A 3 13.77 0.93 1.71
C ILE A 3 13.88 2.29 1.04
N ALA A 4 12.76 2.77 0.51
CA ALA A 4 12.73 4.06 -0.16
C ALA A 4 13.15 5.19 0.78
N ARG A 5 14.03 6.05 0.26
CA ARG A 5 14.41 7.29 0.93
C ARG A 5 13.17 8.19 1.09
N PRO A 6 12.93 8.78 2.28
CA PRO A 6 11.85 9.75 2.43
C PRO A 6 12.10 10.97 1.55
N ILE A 7 11.02 11.49 0.98
CA ILE A 7 10.99 12.72 0.20
C ILE A 7 9.75 13.51 0.57
N GLU A 8 9.87 14.83 0.55
CA GLU A 8 8.76 15.75 0.72
C GLU A 8 8.36 16.34 -0.64
N GLY A 9 7.08 16.62 -0.81
CA GLY A 9 6.56 17.14 -2.07
C GLY A 9 5.04 17.02 -2.17
N LYS A 10 4.51 17.40 -3.33
CA LYS A 10 3.07 17.43 -3.58
C LYS A 10 2.49 16.02 -3.59
N HIS A 11 3.13 15.10 -4.31
CA HIS A 11 2.63 13.73 -4.43
C HIS A 11 2.75 12.98 -3.09
N ARG A 12 3.83 13.19 -2.33
CA ARG A 12 3.95 12.67 -0.96
C ARG A 12 2.83 13.16 -0.06
N THR A 13 2.51 14.44 -0.10
CA THR A 13 1.44 15.03 0.74
C THR A 13 0.08 14.45 0.39
N ILE A 14 -0.25 14.36 -0.90
CA ILE A 14 -1.51 13.76 -1.37
C ILE A 14 -1.60 12.29 -0.92
N LYS A 15 -0.53 11.52 -1.14
CA LYS A 15 -0.46 10.12 -0.74
C LYS A 15 -0.63 9.94 0.77
N ASN A 16 0.03 10.76 1.58
CA ASN A 16 -0.13 10.71 3.04
C ASN A 16 -1.59 10.98 3.46
N ARG A 17 -2.26 11.97 2.86
CA ARG A 17 -3.67 12.28 3.16
C ARG A 17 -4.59 11.12 2.79
N ILE A 18 -4.42 10.54 1.60
CA ILE A 18 -5.21 9.39 1.15
C ILE A 18 -4.96 8.18 2.06
N ASN A 19 -3.70 7.90 2.40
CA ASN A 19 -3.35 6.82 3.31
C ASN A 19 -4.03 6.99 4.68
N ILE A 20 -4.00 8.20 5.25
CA ILE A 20 -4.64 8.48 6.54
C ILE A 20 -6.15 8.28 6.44
N ALA A 21 -6.79 8.80 5.39
CA ALA A 21 -8.23 8.65 5.18
C ALA A 21 -8.65 7.18 5.03
N LEU A 22 -7.93 6.41 4.22
CA LEU A 22 -8.23 4.99 4.00
C LEU A 22 -7.94 4.14 5.24
N PHE A 23 -6.87 4.44 5.99
CA PHE A 23 -6.63 3.79 7.27
C PHE A 23 -7.71 4.11 8.29
N ALA A 24 -8.11 5.37 8.42
CA ALA A 24 -9.20 5.76 9.31
C ALA A 24 -10.50 5.03 8.95
N LEU A 25 -10.83 4.96 7.66
CA LEU A 25 -11.98 4.19 7.17
C LEU A 25 -11.86 2.70 7.55
N PHE A 26 -10.73 2.06 7.26
CA PHE A 26 -10.48 0.66 7.58
C PHE A 26 -10.60 0.37 9.09
N LEU A 27 -10.12 1.29 9.93
CA LEU A 27 -10.16 1.17 11.38
C LEU A 27 -11.56 1.38 11.97
N VAL A 28 -12.38 2.22 11.36
CA VAL A 28 -13.65 2.67 11.95
C VAL A 28 -14.84 1.80 11.52
N LEU A 29 -14.84 1.31 10.28
CA LEU A 29 -15.96 0.54 9.71
C LEU A 29 -16.45 -0.65 10.57
N PRO A 30 -15.59 -1.51 11.15
CA PRO A 30 -16.07 -2.66 11.90
C PRO A 30 -16.53 -2.32 13.33
N PHE A 31 -16.34 -1.08 13.79
CA PHE A 31 -16.75 -0.66 15.15
C PHE A 31 -17.99 0.24 15.15
N ILE A 32 -18.30 0.91 14.04
CA ILE A 32 -19.58 1.63 13.91
C ILE A 32 -20.71 0.61 13.82
N ARG A 33 -21.76 0.82 14.61
CA ARG A 33 -22.95 -0.02 14.61
C ARG A 33 -24.11 0.68 13.93
N LEU A 34 -24.85 -0.06 13.11
CA LEU A 34 -26.11 0.37 12.51
C LEU A 34 -27.09 -0.81 12.60
N ASN A 35 -28.31 -0.57 13.12
CA ASN A 35 -29.35 -1.58 13.28
C ASN A 35 -28.91 -2.84 14.08
N GLY A 36 -28.04 -2.66 15.09
CA GLY A 36 -27.59 -3.75 15.97
C GLY A 36 -26.40 -4.57 15.47
N HIS A 37 -25.96 -4.38 14.22
CA HIS A 37 -24.79 -5.02 13.63
C HIS A 37 -23.68 -4.00 13.31
N PRO A 38 -22.40 -4.42 13.21
CA PRO A 38 -21.35 -3.60 12.65
C PRO A 38 -21.68 -3.11 11.23
N PHE A 39 -21.14 -1.96 10.84
CA PHE A 39 -21.41 -1.32 9.55
C PHE A 39 -21.00 -2.20 8.36
N VAL A 40 -19.91 -2.96 8.54
CA VAL A 40 -19.49 -4.02 7.64
C VAL A 40 -19.15 -5.24 8.50
N LEU A 41 -19.95 -6.30 8.38
CA LEU A 41 -19.72 -7.60 9.00
C LEU A 41 -19.98 -8.70 7.97
N LEU A 42 -18.95 -9.49 7.69
CA LEU A 42 -19.01 -10.67 6.85
C LEU A 42 -19.14 -11.91 7.76
N ASP A 43 -20.37 -12.19 8.20
CA ASP A 43 -20.66 -13.32 9.09
C ASP A 43 -20.69 -14.62 8.26
N ILE A 44 -19.50 -15.21 8.10
CA ILE A 44 -19.32 -16.51 7.43
C ILE A 44 -20.07 -17.64 8.17
N PRO A 45 -20.00 -17.76 9.51
CA PRO A 45 -20.70 -18.83 10.24
C PRO A 45 -22.21 -18.88 10.00
N ASN A 46 -22.89 -17.73 10.03
CA ASN A 46 -24.34 -17.64 9.82
C ASN A 46 -24.71 -17.37 8.35
N ARG A 47 -23.69 -17.19 7.48
CA ARG A 47 -23.81 -16.89 6.05
C ARG A 47 -24.58 -15.59 5.78
N GLN A 48 -24.45 -14.60 6.67
CA GLN A 48 -25.10 -13.31 6.56
C GLN A 48 -24.04 -12.23 6.29
N PHE A 49 -24.27 -11.39 5.28
CA PHE A 49 -23.38 -10.27 5.00
C PHE A 49 -24.09 -8.97 5.35
N HIS A 50 -23.63 -8.30 6.40
CA HIS A 50 -24.13 -7.00 6.80
C HIS A 50 -23.23 -5.93 6.19
N VAL A 51 -23.75 -5.15 5.25
CA VAL A 51 -22.99 -4.12 4.52
C VAL A 51 -23.82 -2.86 4.45
N PHE A 52 -23.34 -1.76 5.06
CA PHE A 52 -23.99 -0.45 5.05
C PHE A 52 -25.44 -0.47 5.59
N GLY A 53 -25.73 -1.31 6.57
CA GLY A 53 -27.06 -1.47 7.16
C GLY A 53 -28.01 -2.41 6.39
N LEU A 54 -27.56 -2.95 5.25
CA LEU A 54 -28.27 -4.00 4.51
C LEU A 54 -27.78 -5.36 4.98
N THR A 55 -28.71 -6.30 5.20
CA THR A 55 -28.39 -7.70 5.51
C THR A 55 -28.67 -8.55 4.29
N ILE A 56 -27.61 -9.00 3.62
CA ILE A 56 -27.68 -9.85 2.43
C ILE A 56 -27.67 -11.31 2.88
N TRP A 57 -28.71 -12.04 2.48
CA TRP A 57 -28.88 -13.46 2.79
C TRP A 57 -28.27 -14.35 1.69
N PRO A 58 -27.96 -15.63 1.97
CA PRO A 58 -27.38 -16.55 0.98
C PRO A 58 -28.21 -16.72 -0.29
N GLN A 59 -29.53 -16.68 -0.18
CA GLN A 59 -30.48 -16.78 -1.29
C GLN A 59 -30.36 -15.59 -2.26
N GLU A 60 -29.81 -14.47 -1.77
CA GLU A 60 -29.60 -13.22 -2.48
C GLU A 60 -28.17 -13.06 -2.99
N LEU A 61 -27.38 -14.15 -3.05
CA LEU A 61 -25.99 -14.10 -3.51
C LEU A 61 -25.84 -13.44 -4.90
N TYR A 62 -26.87 -13.44 -5.75
CA TYR A 62 -26.82 -12.76 -7.03
C TYR A 62 -26.54 -11.25 -6.89
N PHE A 63 -27.03 -10.58 -5.85
CA PHE A 63 -26.71 -9.19 -5.57
C PHE A 63 -25.22 -9.01 -5.28
N LEU A 64 -24.63 -9.92 -4.48
CA LEU A 64 -23.20 -9.92 -4.21
C LEU A 64 -22.39 -10.10 -5.50
N HIS A 65 -22.79 -11.00 -6.40
CA HIS A 65 -22.11 -11.19 -7.68
C HIS A 65 -22.20 -9.94 -8.57
N ILE A 66 -23.37 -9.31 -8.67
CA ILE A 66 -23.53 -8.08 -9.45
C ILE A 66 -22.66 -6.96 -8.87
N ILE A 67 -22.61 -6.82 -7.54
CA ILE A 67 -21.74 -5.84 -6.87
C ILE A 67 -20.27 -6.13 -7.17
N LEU A 68 -19.82 -7.38 -7.04
CA LEU A 68 -18.43 -7.77 -7.30
C LEU A 68 -18.04 -7.56 -8.77
N LEU A 69 -18.92 -7.94 -9.72
CA LEU A 69 -18.71 -7.71 -11.15
C LEU A 69 -18.64 -6.21 -11.45
N THR A 70 -19.57 -5.43 -10.93
CA THR A 70 -19.60 -3.97 -11.11
C THR A 70 -18.32 -3.34 -10.55
N MET A 71 -17.89 -3.75 -9.35
CA MET A 71 -16.66 -3.26 -8.74
C MET A 71 -15.42 -3.64 -9.57
N GLY A 72 -15.38 -4.86 -10.11
CA GLY A 72 -14.33 -5.33 -11.00
C GLY A 72 -14.27 -4.52 -12.30
N PHE A 73 -15.40 -4.35 -13.00
CA PHE A 73 -15.48 -3.54 -14.21
C PHE A 73 -15.16 -2.07 -13.96
N MET A 74 -15.66 -1.48 -12.87
CA MET A 74 -15.32 -0.12 -12.48
C MET A 74 -13.82 0.05 -12.27
N LEU A 75 -13.17 -0.92 -11.62
CA LEU A 75 -11.74 -0.88 -11.37
C LEU A 75 -10.91 -1.04 -12.66
N LEU A 76 -11.36 -1.86 -13.62
CA LEU A 76 -10.76 -1.93 -14.96
C LEU A 76 -10.95 -0.63 -15.74
N PHE A 77 -12.15 -0.06 -15.71
CA PHE A 77 -12.47 1.22 -16.35
C PHE A 77 -11.65 2.37 -15.76
N PHE A 78 -11.54 2.44 -14.43
CA PHE A 78 -10.70 3.43 -13.75
C PHE A 78 -9.22 3.25 -14.09
N THR A 79 -8.77 2.01 -14.26
CA THR A 79 -7.40 1.72 -14.71
C THR A 79 -7.16 2.22 -16.12
N ALA A 80 -8.11 2.03 -17.03
CA ALA A 80 -7.98 2.53 -18.39
C ALA A 80 -7.91 4.07 -18.43
N LEU A 81 -8.68 4.76 -17.58
CA LEU A 81 -8.69 6.23 -17.55
C LEU A 81 -7.52 6.86 -16.78
N PHE A 82 -7.10 6.27 -15.67
CA PHE A 82 -6.15 6.87 -14.72
C PHE A 82 -4.86 6.05 -14.57
N GLY A 83 -4.66 5.07 -15.45
CA GLY A 83 -3.50 4.19 -15.44
C GLY A 83 -3.34 3.45 -14.11
N ARG A 84 -2.12 3.50 -13.55
CA ARG A 84 -1.74 2.76 -12.32
C ARG A 84 -1.82 3.60 -11.05
N ILE A 85 -2.50 4.75 -11.07
CA ILE A 85 -2.59 5.63 -9.89
C ILE A 85 -3.14 4.88 -8.67
N TRP A 86 -4.10 3.96 -8.85
CA TRP A 86 -4.58 3.10 -7.76
C TRP A 86 -3.47 2.38 -7.01
N CYS A 87 -2.53 1.75 -7.74
CA CYS A 87 -1.41 1.02 -7.15
C CYS A 87 -0.51 1.89 -6.29
N GLY A 88 -0.35 3.17 -6.63
CA GLY A 88 0.52 4.10 -5.92
C GLY A 88 -0.11 4.75 -4.68
N TYR A 89 -1.43 4.94 -4.68
CA TYR A 89 -2.13 5.78 -3.70
C TYR A 89 -3.16 5.04 -2.83
N ALA A 90 -3.83 4.00 -3.34
CA ALA A 90 -4.97 3.38 -2.65
C ALA A 90 -4.84 1.87 -2.42
N CYS A 91 -3.87 1.21 -3.07
CA CYS A 91 -3.66 -0.22 -2.92
C CYS A 91 -3.35 -0.62 -1.47
N PRO A 92 -4.06 -1.61 -0.88
CA PRO A 92 -3.83 -2.05 0.50
C PRO A 92 -2.37 -2.43 0.77
N GLN A 93 -1.71 -3.12 -0.17
CA GLN A 93 -0.30 -3.50 -0.03
C GLN A 93 0.60 -2.28 0.18
N THR A 94 0.39 -1.22 -0.60
CA THR A 94 1.18 0.02 -0.53
C THR A 94 0.88 0.79 0.76
N ILE A 95 -0.40 0.88 1.12
CA ILE A 95 -0.85 1.53 2.35
C ILE A 95 -0.24 0.85 3.58
N PHE A 96 -0.34 -0.47 3.67
CA PHE A 96 0.29 -1.23 4.75
C PHE A 96 1.79 -1.02 4.76
N THR A 97 2.48 -1.19 3.62
CA THR A 97 3.95 -1.05 3.59
C THR A 97 4.42 0.35 4.04
N GLU A 98 3.67 1.41 3.72
CA GLU A 98 3.92 2.76 4.25
C GLU A 98 3.75 2.84 5.77
N ALA A 99 2.74 2.20 6.36
CA ALA A 99 2.60 2.12 7.82
C ALA A 99 3.76 1.40 8.50
N TYR A 100 4.21 0.26 7.95
CA TYR A 100 5.40 -0.45 8.47
C TYR A 100 6.67 0.40 8.36
N ASN A 101 6.81 1.16 7.28
CA ASN A 101 7.92 2.11 7.11
C ASN A 101 7.83 3.27 8.09
N TRP A 102 6.63 3.78 8.37
CA TRP A 102 6.43 4.85 9.34
C TRP A 102 6.78 4.39 10.76
N VAL A 103 6.26 3.25 11.20
CA VAL A 103 6.60 2.64 12.50
C VAL A 103 8.10 2.29 12.56
N GLY A 104 8.66 1.73 11.48
CA GLY A 104 10.08 1.41 11.38
C GLY A 104 10.98 2.63 11.55
N LYS A 105 10.59 3.78 10.97
CA LYS A 105 11.29 5.06 11.14
C LYS A 105 11.14 5.62 12.56
N LEU A 106 9.95 5.52 13.14
CA LEU A 106 9.68 6.00 14.50
C LEU A 106 10.52 5.23 15.54
N VAL A 107 10.65 3.91 15.38
CA VAL A 107 11.40 3.05 16.31
C VAL A 107 12.91 2.99 15.99
N GLY A 108 13.26 2.94 14.71
CA GLY A 108 14.64 2.79 14.22
C GLY A 108 15.38 4.11 13.97
N GLY A 109 14.68 5.24 14.02
CA GLY A 109 15.23 6.59 13.83
C GLY A 109 15.89 6.80 12.47
N SER A 110 16.89 7.69 12.43
CA SER A 110 17.65 8.07 11.23
C SER A 110 18.49 6.95 10.60
N SER A 111 18.60 5.80 11.28
CA SER A 111 19.33 4.62 10.79
C SER A 111 18.43 3.65 10.02
N TYR A 112 17.10 3.75 10.18
CA TYR A 112 16.16 2.88 9.48
C TYR A 112 16.25 3.11 7.96
N GLY A 113 16.41 2.02 7.20
CA GLY A 113 16.57 2.08 5.74
C GLY A 113 17.99 2.26 5.23
N LYS A 114 18.99 2.44 6.11
CA LYS A 114 20.40 2.50 5.71
C LYS A 114 21.03 1.10 5.75
N PRO A 115 21.91 0.75 4.78
CA PRO A 115 22.66 -0.51 4.82
C PRO A 115 23.49 -0.68 6.10
N THR A 116 23.87 0.42 6.74
CA THR A 116 24.69 0.48 7.97
C THR A 116 23.90 0.29 9.26
N MET A 117 22.61 -0.07 9.19
CA MET A 117 21.76 -0.23 10.37
C MET A 117 22.26 -1.37 11.28
N LYS A 118 22.62 -1.03 12.53
CA LYS A 118 23.10 -1.99 13.53
C LYS A 118 22.02 -2.99 13.92
N LYS A 119 22.40 -4.24 14.23
CA LYS A 119 21.49 -5.32 14.69
C LYS A 119 20.61 -4.89 15.88
N ARG A 120 21.13 -4.07 16.80
CA ARG A 120 20.37 -3.53 17.94
C ARG A 120 19.12 -2.74 17.54
N HIS A 121 19.15 -2.04 16.41
CA HIS A 121 17.99 -1.27 15.95
C HIS A 121 16.94 -2.21 15.34
N TRP A 122 17.37 -3.26 14.63
CA TRP A 122 16.47 -4.32 14.14
C TRP A 122 15.77 -5.07 15.28
N ALA A 123 16.46 -5.28 16.41
CA ALA A 123 15.87 -5.88 17.61
C ALA A 123 14.70 -5.06 18.21
N ARG A 124 14.58 -3.76 17.87
CA ARG A 124 13.43 -2.93 18.26
C ARG A 124 12.35 -2.87 17.17
N VAL A 125 12.77 -2.82 15.90
CA VAL A 125 11.85 -2.72 14.77
C VAL A 125 11.04 -4.01 14.56
N ILE A 126 11.65 -5.18 14.73
CA ILE A 126 10.95 -6.47 14.52
C ILE A 126 9.76 -6.63 15.49
N PRO A 127 9.90 -6.44 16.81
CA PRO A 127 8.76 -6.48 17.72
C PRO A 127 7.68 -5.46 17.37
N ALA A 128 8.07 -4.24 16.97
CA ALA A 128 7.11 -3.21 16.56
C ALA A 128 6.33 -3.62 15.30
N TRP A 129 6.95 -4.30 14.35
CA TRP A 129 6.28 -4.85 13.17
C TRP A 129 5.36 -6.02 13.51
N VAL A 130 5.75 -6.89 14.44
CA VAL A 130 4.87 -7.98 14.91
C VAL A 130 3.64 -7.39 15.60
N ALA A 131 3.82 -6.40 16.49
CA ALA A 131 2.71 -5.70 17.14
C ALA A 131 1.79 -5.00 16.13
N LEU A 132 2.36 -4.36 15.11
CA LEU A 132 1.59 -3.74 14.03
C LEU A 132 0.84 -4.77 13.17
N SER A 133 1.46 -5.93 12.90
CA SER A 133 0.84 -7.04 12.17
C SER A 133 -0.35 -7.60 12.94
N PHE A 134 -0.20 -7.76 14.25
CA PHE A 134 -1.26 -8.21 15.14
C PHE A 134 -2.39 -7.18 15.20
N PHE A 135 -2.07 -5.89 15.35
CA PHE A 135 -3.06 -4.82 15.35
C PHE A 135 -3.90 -4.82 14.07
N PHE A 136 -3.27 -4.81 12.89
CA PHE A 136 -4.03 -4.83 11.63
C PHE A 136 -4.82 -6.13 11.45
N SER A 137 -4.27 -7.26 11.88
CA SER A 137 -4.97 -8.53 11.84
C SER A 137 -6.17 -8.57 12.77
N PHE A 138 -6.09 -7.94 13.94
CA PHE A 138 -7.22 -7.81 14.86
C PHE A 138 -8.37 -7.02 14.23
N ILE A 139 -8.06 -5.87 13.63
CA ILE A 139 -9.05 -5.06 12.91
C ILE A 139 -9.63 -5.84 11.73
N PHE A 140 -8.79 -6.57 10.99
CA PHE A 140 -9.24 -7.40 9.88
C PHE A 140 -10.18 -8.52 10.34
N THR A 141 -9.86 -9.20 11.44
CA THR A 141 -10.74 -10.22 12.05
C THR A 141 -12.06 -9.62 12.52
N ALA A 142 -12.08 -8.35 12.97
CA ALA A 142 -13.30 -7.66 13.37
C ALA A 142 -14.32 -7.48 12.23
N TYR A 143 -13.90 -7.58 10.96
CA TYR A 143 -14.83 -7.64 9.82
C TYR A 143 -15.55 -8.97 9.66
N PHE A 144 -15.09 -10.04 10.33
CA PHE A 144 -15.70 -11.37 10.26
C PHE A 144 -16.37 -11.79 11.57
N VAL A 145 -15.88 -11.28 12.70
CA VAL A 145 -16.36 -11.62 14.03
C VAL A 145 -16.55 -10.32 14.82
N PRO A 146 -17.75 -10.06 15.38
CA PRO A 146 -17.99 -8.84 16.16
C PRO A 146 -17.02 -8.71 17.32
N TYR A 147 -16.47 -7.51 17.54
CA TYR A 147 -15.43 -7.29 18.54
C TYR A 147 -15.88 -7.61 19.98
N GLU A 148 -17.18 -7.51 20.29
CA GLU A 148 -17.70 -7.87 21.61
C GLU A 148 -17.62 -9.36 21.88
N SER A 149 -17.87 -10.18 20.85
CA SER A 149 -17.73 -11.62 20.95
C SER A 149 -16.25 -12.00 21.13
N MET A 150 -15.35 -11.36 20.40
CA MET A 150 -13.90 -11.53 20.58
C MET A 150 -13.46 -11.14 21.99
N ALA A 151 -13.97 -10.01 22.51
CA ALA A 151 -13.67 -9.54 23.86
C ALA A 151 -14.20 -10.53 24.91
N SER A 152 -15.45 -10.96 24.80
CA SER A 152 -16.05 -11.91 25.74
C SER A 152 -15.33 -13.26 25.74
N ASP A 153 -14.94 -13.75 24.57
CA ASP A 153 -14.22 -15.01 24.41
C ASP A 153 -12.83 -14.94 25.06
N LEU A 154 -12.16 -13.80 24.93
CA LEU A 154 -10.85 -13.57 25.55
C LEU A 154 -10.95 -13.45 27.07
N PHE A 155 -11.92 -12.69 27.59
CA PHE A 155 -12.14 -12.54 29.03
C PHE A 155 -12.53 -13.86 29.71
N GLN A 156 -13.27 -14.72 29.01
CA GLN A 156 -13.72 -16.01 29.53
C GLN A 156 -12.71 -17.14 29.29
N GLY A 157 -11.55 -16.86 28.67
CA GLY A 157 -10.52 -17.86 28.39
C GLY A 157 -10.93 -18.94 27.38
N LYS A 158 -12.01 -18.72 26.61
CA LYS A 158 -12.60 -19.71 25.70
C LYS A 158 -11.77 -19.99 24.45
N ILE A 159 -10.79 -19.13 24.15
CA ILE A 159 -9.91 -19.27 22.97
C ILE A 159 -9.05 -20.54 22.98
N PHE A 160 -8.81 -21.15 24.15
CA PHE A 160 -8.06 -22.42 24.29
C PHE A 160 -8.97 -23.62 24.52
N ALA A 161 -10.28 -23.40 24.70
CA ALA A 161 -11.26 -24.44 24.98
C ALA A 161 -11.81 -25.01 23.67
N PHE A 162 -11.09 -25.98 23.08
CA PHE A 162 -11.53 -26.69 21.87
C PHE A 162 -12.70 -27.65 22.10
N ALA A 163 -13.08 -27.90 23.36
CA ALA A 163 -14.05 -28.92 23.74
C ALA A 163 -15.52 -28.50 23.58
N ASP A 164 -15.87 -27.24 23.90
CA ASP A 164 -17.27 -26.81 24.01
C ASP A 164 -17.79 -26.03 22.79
N SER A 165 -16.92 -25.33 22.06
CA SER A 165 -17.28 -24.62 20.83
C SER A 165 -16.06 -24.35 19.97
N TYR A 166 -16.12 -24.69 18.68
CA TYR A 166 -15.02 -24.43 17.74
C TYR A 166 -14.90 -22.96 17.32
N ARG A 167 -15.93 -22.14 17.57
CA ARG A 167 -16.00 -20.75 17.09
C ARG A 167 -14.90 -19.85 17.69
N PRO A 168 -14.67 -19.82 19.02
CA PRO A 168 -13.64 -18.97 19.61
C PRO A 168 -12.21 -19.33 19.14
N ALA A 169 -11.93 -20.63 19.08
CA ALA A 169 -10.64 -21.13 18.60
C ALA A 169 -10.42 -20.82 17.12
N ALA A 170 -11.46 -20.93 16.28
CA ALA A 170 -11.35 -20.68 14.84
C ALA A 170 -10.96 -19.23 14.52
N TRP A 171 -11.62 -18.23 15.13
CA TRP A 171 -11.26 -16.83 14.88
C TRP A 171 -9.89 -16.48 15.46
N PHE A 172 -9.50 -17.08 16.60
CA PHE A 172 -8.19 -16.89 17.18
C PHE A 172 -7.08 -17.47 16.28
N ILE A 173 -7.28 -18.67 15.73
CA ILE A 173 -6.37 -19.26 14.73
C ILE A 173 -6.29 -18.36 13.49
N PHE A 174 -7.43 -17.87 13.00
CA PHE A 174 -7.46 -16.95 11.86
C PHE A 174 -6.66 -15.66 12.13
N LEU A 175 -6.84 -15.05 13.31
CA LEU A 175 -6.08 -13.88 13.76
C LEU A 175 -4.57 -14.15 13.78
N MET A 176 -4.15 -15.28 14.33
CA MET A 176 -2.73 -15.64 14.40
C MET A 176 -2.15 -15.94 13.01
N ALA A 177 -2.91 -16.66 12.17
CA ALA A 177 -2.52 -16.95 10.80
C ALA A 177 -2.41 -15.68 9.95
N SER A 178 -3.39 -14.77 10.02
CA SER A 178 -3.35 -13.50 9.31
C SER A 178 -2.21 -12.61 9.80
N THR A 179 -1.92 -12.63 11.12
CA THR A 179 -0.77 -11.93 11.70
C THR A 179 0.54 -12.46 11.13
N GLY A 180 0.70 -13.79 11.06
CA GLY A 180 1.86 -14.45 10.48
C GLY A 180 2.05 -14.10 9.00
N VAL A 181 0.96 -14.14 8.21
CA VAL A 181 0.98 -13.77 6.78
C VAL A 181 1.33 -12.29 6.60
N ALA A 182 0.72 -11.38 7.37
CA ALA A 182 0.99 -9.95 7.29
C ALA A 182 2.45 -9.63 7.64
N PHE A 183 2.97 -10.23 8.71
CA PHE A 183 4.37 -10.08 9.12
C PHE A 183 5.33 -10.67 8.07
N PHE A 184 5.05 -11.87 7.56
CA PHE A 184 5.86 -12.53 6.55
C PHE A 184 5.90 -11.74 5.23
N ASN A 185 4.75 -11.22 4.81
CA ASN A 185 4.66 -10.33 3.66
C ASN A 185 5.57 -9.09 3.88
N MET A 186 5.60 -8.50 5.07
CA MET A 186 6.40 -7.30 5.35
C MET A 186 7.89 -7.54 5.62
N ILE A 187 8.30 -8.71 6.08
CA ILE A 187 9.74 -9.03 6.24
C ILE A 187 10.38 -9.43 4.90
N TYR A 188 9.64 -10.14 4.04
CA TYR A 188 10.19 -10.76 2.83
C TYR A 188 9.72 -10.10 1.52
N PHE A 189 8.41 -9.99 1.30
CA PHE A 189 7.84 -9.54 0.02
C PHE A 189 7.78 -8.01 -0.10
N ARG A 190 7.01 -7.33 0.75
CA ARG A 190 6.79 -5.88 0.74
C ARG A 190 6.45 -5.37 -0.67
N GLU A 191 7.22 -4.44 -1.20
CA GLU A 191 7.07 -3.88 -2.54
C GLU A 191 7.43 -4.89 -3.66
N ASN A 192 8.15 -5.99 -3.36
CA ASN A 192 8.40 -7.07 -4.33
C ASN A 192 7.12 -7.85 -4.66
N LEU A 193 6.11 -7.86 -3.77
CA LEU A 193 4.80 -8.42 -4.10
C LEU A 193 4.23 -7.74 -5.34
N CYS A 194 4.32 -6.41 -5.41
CA CYS A 194 3.85 -5.63 -6.55
C CYS A 194 4.64 -5.90 -7.84
N LYS A 195 5.93 -6.23 -7.71
CA LYS A 195 6.82 -6.49 -8.86
C LYS A 195 6.64 -7.89 -9.45
N TYR A 196 6.49 -8.92 -8.59
CA TYR A 196 6.57 -10.31 -9.02
C TYR A 196 5.27 -11.10 -8.87
N ALA A 197 4.47 -10.81 -7.85
CA ALA A 197 3.33 -11.67 -7.47
C ALA A 197 1.97 -11.04 -7.78
N CYS A 198 1.87 -9.72 -7.86
CA CYS A 198 0.59 -9.02 -8.00
C CYS A 198 -0.01 -9.27 -9.41
N PRO A 199 -1.12 -10.03 -9.51
CA PRO A 199 -1.76 -10.27 -10.80
C PRO A 199 -2.38 -8.98 -11.34
N TYR A 200 -2.89 -8.13 -10.44
CA TYR A 200 -3.51 -6.88 -10.81
C TYR A 200 -2.53 -5.95 -11.54
N GLY A 201 -1.34 -5.72 -10.97
CA GLY A 201 -0.32 -4.89 -11.63
C GLY A 201 0.05 -5.39 -13.02
N ARG A 202 0.05 -6.72 -13.24
CA ARG A 202 0.27 -7.32 -14.56
C ARG A 202 -0.89 -7.07 -15.53
N PHE A 203 -2.12 -7.29 -15.09
CA PHE A 203 -3.30 -6.97 -15.92
C PHE A 203 -3.36 -5.49 -16.27
N GLN A 204 -3.10 -4.59 -15.32
CA GLN A 204 -3.03 -3.17 -15.60
C GLN A 204 -1.94 -2.82 -16.63
N ALA A 205 -0.83 -3.56 -16.68
CA ALA A 205 0.20 -3.34 -17.71
C ALA A 205 -0.33 -3.51 -19.14
N ALA A 206 -1.28 -4.44 -19.32
CA ALA A 206 -1.86 -4.76 -20.62
C ALA A 206 -3.03 -3.84 -21.01
N LEU A 207 -3.57 -3.07 -20.05
CA LEU A 207 -4.72 -2.18 -20.25
C LEU A 207 -4.34 -0.71 -20.46
N ILE A 208 -3.08 -0.36 -20.21
CA ILE A 208 -2.56 1.01 -20.41
C ILE A 208 -2.31 1.21 -21.89
N ASP A 209 -2.81 2.32 -22.43
CA ASP A 209 -2.58 2.78 -23.78
C ASP A 209 -1.79 4.11 -23.79
N GLN A 210 -1.62 4.70 -24.97
CA GLN A 210 -0.92 5.99 -25.15
C GLN A 210 -1.72 7.20 -24.63
N HIS A 211 -2.96 7.01 -24.17
CA HIS A 211 -3.79 8.07 -23.61
C HIS A 211 -3.95 7.94 -22.09
N SER A 212 -3.40 6.87 -21.52
CA SER A 212 -3.40 6.60 -20.10
C SER A 212 -2.29 7.39 -19.40
N PRO A 213 -2.60 8.24 -18.42
CA PRO A 213 -1.59 9.04 -17.75
C PRO A 213 -0.64 8.12 -16.95
N ILE A 214 0.63 8.13 -17.31
CA ILE A 214 1.68 7.40 -16.60
C ILE A 214 2.83 8.32 -16.21
N VAL A 215 3.52 7.96 -15.14
CA VAL A 215 4.72 8.70 -14.74
C VAL A 215 5.82 8.37 -15.74
N MET A 216 6.32 9.38 -16.46
CA MET A 216 7.37 9.24 -17.45
C MET A 216 8.52 10.22 -17.19
N TYR A 217 9.70 9.86 -17.71
CA TYR A 217 10.86 10.74 -17.76
C TYR A 217 10.98 11.32 -19.17
N ASP A 218 11.08 12.65 -19.26
CA ASP A 218 11.31 13.38 -20.50
C ASP A 218 12.76 13.15 -20.99
N LYS A 219 12.91 12.17 -21.88
CA LYS A 219 14.21 11.85 -22.51
C LYS A 219 14.68 12.97 -23.42
N GLY A 220 13.77 13.71 -24.08
CA GLY A 220 14.14 14.75 -25.05
C GLY A 220 14.82 15.94 -24.38
N ARG A 221 14.36 16.33 -23.18
CA ARG A 221 14.99 17.39 -22.39
C ARG A 221 16.07 16.88 -21.45
N GLY A 222 15.95 15.63 -20.99
CA GLY A 222 16.83 15.05 -19.98
C GLY A 222 18.17 14.53 -20.53
N GLU A 223 18.20 14.09 -21.78
CA GLU A 223 19.35 13.40 -22.38
C GLU A 223 20.06 14.25 -23.46
N PRO A 224 21.38 14.07 -23.68
CA PRO A 224 22.29 13.22 -22.91
C PRO A 224 22.49 13.74 -21.49
N ARG A 225 22.58 12.83 -20.50
CA ARG A 225 22.81 13.22 -19.09
C ARG A 225 24.06 14.06 -18.97
N ARG A 226 24.02 15.05 -18.08
CA ARG A 226 25.23 15.75 -17.68
C ARG A 226 26.12 14.84 -16.87
N GLU A 227 27.41 14.93 -17.16
CA GLU A 227 28.43 14.39 -16.28
C GLU A 227 28.54 15.24 -15.01
N LYS A 228 28.92 14.58 -13.93
CA LYS A 228 29.02 15.18 -12.60
C LYS A 228 30.10 16.28 -12.61
N GLY A 229 29.69 17.55 -12.52
CA GLY A 229 30.61 18.71 -12.48
C GLY A 229 30.47 19.68 -13.67
N GLN A 230 29.65 19.36 -14.68
CA GLN A 230 29.36 20.28 -15.78
C GLN A 230 28.37 21.40 -15.38
N LYS A 231 28.61 22.62 -15.86
CA LYS A 231 27.72 23.78 -15.61
C LYS A 231 26.36 23.59 -16.29
N VAL A 232 25.31 24.04 -15.60
CA VAL A 232 23.95 24.05 -16.15
C VAL A 232 23.89 24.92 -17.41
N GLY A 233 23.48 24.35 -18.55
CA GLY A 233 23.35 25.06 -19.83
C GLY A 233 24.49 24.85 -20.84
N ALA A 234 25.57 24.16 -20.47
CA ALA A 234 26.63 23.79 -21.42
C ALA A 234 26.33 22.41 -22.06
N HIS A 235 25.82 22.42 -23.30
CA HIS A 235 25.75 21.29 -24.25
C HIS A 235 25.32 19.89 -23.73
N GLY A 236 24.44 19.81 -22.74
CA GLY A 236 23.86 18.54 -22.27
C GLY A 236 22.44 18.73 -21.72
N GLY A 237 21.70 17.63 -21.66
CA GLY A 237 20.34 17.57 -21.15
C GLY A 237 20.23 18.02 -19.69
N ASP A 238 19.01 18.22 -19.20
CA ASP A 238 18.76 18.78 -17.87
C ASP A 238 19.02 17.78 -16.73
N CYS A 239 19.14 16.49 -17.04
CA CYS A 239 19.38 15.45 -16.04
C CYS A 239 20.82 15.51 -15.56
N ILE A 240 21.01 15.70 -14.24
CA ILE A 240 22.34 15.77 -13.59
C ILE A 240 22.80 14.44 -12.98
N ASP A 241 22.16 13.33 -13.36
CA ASP A 241 22.49 11.98 -12.90
C ASP A 241 22.59 11.81 -11.37
N CYS A 242 21.74 12.51 -10.60
CA CYS A 242 21.79 12.47 -9.13
C CYS A 242 21.27 11.17 -8.50
N HIS A 243 20.63 10.29 -9.28
CA HIS A 243 19.98 9.04 -8.86
C HIS A 243 18.92 9.18 -7.74
N LEU A 244 18.47 10.39 -7.40
CA LEU A 244 17.50 10.59 -6.32
C LEU A 244 16.15 9.94 -6.65
N CYS A 245 15.73 9.98 -7.93
CA CYS A 245 14.51 9.32 -8.41
C CYS A 245 14.49 7.80 -8.14
N VAL A 246 15.65 7.14 -8.23
CA VAL A 246 15.81 5.70 -7.93
C VAL A 246 15.77 5.46 -6.42
N GLN A 247 16.42 6.32 -5.64
CA GLN A 247 16.47 6.19 -4.17
C GLN A 247 15.10 6.34 -3.50
N VAL A 248 14.21 7.17 -4.04
CA VAL A 248 12.86 7.39 -3.50
C VAL A 248 11.83 6.39 -4.04
N CYS A 249 12.20 5.58 -5.04
CA CYS A 249 11.31 4.61 -5.66
C CYS A 249 11.10 3.41 -4.72
N PRO A 250 9.86 3.09 -4.30
CA PRO A 250 9.59 1.96 -3.40
C PRO A 250 10.00 0.60 -3.98
N THR A 251 9.95 0.46 -5.32
CA THR A 251 10.35 -0.76 -6.03
C THR A 251 11.78 -0.72 -6.56
N GLY A 252 12.50 0.39 -6.35
CA GLY A 252 13.90 0.56 -6.77
C GLY A 252 14.12 0.60 -8.28
N ILE A 253 13.09 0.86 -9.08
CA ILE A 253 13.23 1.00 -10.54
C ILE A 253 13.90 2.32 -10.93
N ASP A 254 14.58 2.32 -12.07
CA ASP A 254 15.06 3.53 -12.72
C ASP A 254 14.06 4.00 -13.78
N ILE A 255 13.36 5.08 -13.48
CA ILE A 255 12.34 5.68 -14.35
C ILE A 255 12.90 6.20 -15.68
N ARG A 256 14.22 6.42 -15.77
CA ARG A 256 14.89 6.90 -16.98
C ARG A 256 14.96 5.84 -18.07
N ASP A 257 14.88 4.56 -17.69
CA ASP A 257 14.86 3.44 -18.64
C ASP A 257 13.46 3.25 -19.27
N GLY A 258 12.47 4.06 -18.88
CA GLY A 258 11.10 4.03 -19.40
C GLY A 258 10.13 3.28 -18.49
N LEU A 259 8.97 2.90 -19.04
CA LEU A 259 7.93 2.21 -18.30
C LEU A 259 8.37 0.79 -17.93
N GLN A 260 8.43 0.52 -16.63
CA GLN A 260 8.76 -0.80 -16.09
C GLN A 260 7.56 -1.37 -15.32
N ILE A 261 7.43 -2.70 -15.31
CA ILE A 261 6.34 -3.40 -14.59
C ILE A 261 6.33 -3.02 -13.09
N GLY A 262 7.49 -2.75 -12.50
CA GLY A 262 7.61 -2.33 -11.10
C GLY A 262 7.14 -0.89 -10.82
N CYS A 263 6.74 -0.10 -11.82
CA CYS A 263 6.24 1.25 -11.60
C CYS A 263 4.84 1.21 -10.97
N LEU A 264 4.73 1.74 -9.75
CA LEU A 264 3.47 1.90 -9.02
C LEU A 264 2.72 3.19 -9.39
N SER A 265 3.29 4.05 -10.24
CA SER A 265 2.75 5.39 -10.55
C SER A 265 2.41 6.22 -9.31
N CYS A 266 3.30 6.20 -8.30
CA CYS A 266 3.12 6.89 -7.03
C CYS A 266 3.66 8.34 -6.97
N GLY A 267 4.35 8.80 -8.01
CA GLY A 267 4.81 10.20 -8.14
C GLY A 267 5.98 10.61 -7.23
N LEU A 268 6.54 9.72 -6.40
CA LEU A 268 7.66 10.08 -5.52
C LEU A 268 8.92 10.52 -6.29
N CYS A 269 9.14 9.94 -7.47
CA CYS A 269 10.23 10.36 -8.37
C CYS A 269 10.01 11.76 -8.96
N VAL A 270 8.76 12.19 -9.16
CA VAL A 270 8.40 13.56 -9.57
C VAL A 270 8.78 14.55 -8.49
N ASP A 271 8.37 14.28 -7.24
CA ASP A 271 8.74 15.12 -6.08
C ASP A 271 10.27 15.22 -5.92
N ALA A 272 10.97 14.10 -6.06
CA ALA A 272 12.43 14.06 -6.01
C ALA A 272 13.09 14.88 -7.12
N CYS A 273 12.66 14.72 -8.38
CA CYS A 273 13.23 15.45 -9.50
C CYS A 273 12.99 16.96 -9.37
N THR A 274 11.77 17.34 -8.97
CA THR A 274 11.40 18.72 -8.67
C THR A 274 12.32 19.32 -7.60
N SER A 275 12.53 18.62 -6.48
CA SER A 275 13.39 19.10 -5.38
C SER A 275 14.85 19.38 -5.78
N VAL A 276 15.30 18.78 -6.88
CA VAL A 276 16.64 18.97 -7.43
C VAL A 276 16.64 20.07 -8.48
N LEU A 277 15.76 20.01 -9.47
CA LEU A 277 15.78 20.91 -10.62
C LEU A 277 15.30 22.33 -10.29
N THR A 278 14.42 22.50 -9.30
CA THR A 278 14.04 23.83 -8.82
C THR A 278 15.23 24.63 -8.28
N LYS A 279 16.29 23.96 -7.79
CA LYS A 279 17.54 24.64 -7.36
C LYS A 279 18.35 25.24 -8.51
N PHE A 280 18.01 24.86 -9.73
CA PHE A 280 18.63 25.33 -10.97
C PHE A 280 17.61 26.10 -11.84
N ASP A 281 16.48 26.53 -11.26
CA ASP A 281 15.39 27.22 -11.94
C ASP A 281 14.87 26.47 -13.18
N LYS A 282 14.87 25.13 -13.11
CA LYS A 282 14.39 24.25 -14.19
C LYS A 282 13.13 23.46 -13.79
N PRO A 283 12.21 23.20 -14.73
CA PRO A 283 11.05 22.36 -14.47
C PRO A 283 11.44 20.89 -14.28
N THR A 284 10.59 20.11 -13.61
CA THR A 284 10.80 18.68 -13.38
C THR A 284 10.89 17.89 -14.68
N LEU A 285 11.85 16.96 -14.78
CA LEU A 285 12.00 16.05 -15.93
C LEU A 285 11.08 14.84 -15.84
N ILE A 286 10.41 14.67 -14.71
CA ILE A 286 9.52 13.54 -14.47
C ILE A 286 8.15 14.13 -14.15
N GLU A 287 7.14 13.69 -14.89
CA GLU A 287 5.75 14.13 -14.73
C GLU A 287 4.79 13.01 -15.13
N TYR A 288 3.51 13.20 -14.83
CA TYR A 288 2.45 12.35 -15.36
C TYR A 288 2.10 12.87 -16.76
N ASN A 289 2.30 12.03 -17.78
CA ASN A 289 2.03 12.37 -19.17
C ASN A 289 1.41 11.14 -19.89
N THR A 290 0.84 11.38 -21.06
CA THR A 290 0.21 10.37 -21.94
C THR A 290 1.11 10.08 -23.13
#